data_AF-A0A7W1PRW3-F1
#
_entry.id   AF-A0A7W1PRW3-F1
#
_cell.length_a   1.000
_cell.length_b   1.000
_cell.length_c   1.000
_cell.angle_alpha   90.00
_cell.angle_beta   90.00
_cell.angle_gamma   90.00
#
_symmetry.space_group_name_H-M   'P 1'
#
loop_
_entity.id
_entity.type
_entity.pdbx_description
1 polymer ?
#
loop_
_entity_poly.entity_id
_entity_poly.type
_entity_poly.pdbx_seq_one_letter_code
_entity_poly.pdbx_strand_id
1 'polypeptide(L)'
;MEHKNKKGQHKIAIVGTGSLFPGAINTKEFWLNVLSEKDFIKDVPETHWLKEDYYDPNDKSGDKVYCKKGAFLDDIPFDPVEFGMPPNLLSTTDTVQLLSLVVARDTLADIVSYQNGKVDKNKISVILGVAGGTELIGLMSARIHKPEWVSAMRKQGLPESKIQAITKDLDTCYTKWNENTFPGLLGNVVSGRVANRFDFKGTNCVLDAACASSLAAIKRQCRNYNWAPPTW
;
A
#
# COMPACT_ATOMS: atom_id res chain seq x y z
N MET A 1 19.16 31.94 9.82
CA MET A 1 18.82 31.87 11.25
C MET A 1 17.80 30.76 11.44
N GLU A 2 18.06 29.76 12.26
CA GLU A 2 17.14 28.65 12.48
C GLU A 2 15.95 29.08 13.35
N HIS A 3 14.73 28.97 12.82
CA HIS A 3 13.51 29.29 13.58
C HIS A 3 13.13 28.14 14.51
N LYS A 4 13.77 28.08 15.69
CA LYS A 4 13.40 27.16 16.77
C LYS A 4 12.12 27.64 17.49
N ASN A 5 11.22 26.72 17.83
CA ASN A 5 10.04 27.02 18.64
C ASN A 5 10.43 27.25 20.12
N LYS A 6 9.48 27.65 20.98
CA LYS A 6 9.71 27.89 22.42
C LYS A 6 10.32 26.71 23.19
N LYS A 7 10.37 25.50 22.61
CA LYS A 7 10.97 24.27 23.18
C LYS A 7 12.28 23.86 22.49
N GLY A 8 12.88 24.72 21.66
CA GLY A 8 14.15 24.43 20.96
C GLY A 8 14.02 23.49 19.77
N GLN A 9 12.81 23.16 19.32
CA GLN A 9 12.57 22.26 18.19
C GLN A 9 12.45 23.03 16.87
N HIS A 10 12.96 22.47 15.79
CA HIS A 10 12.81 23.02 14.45
C HIS A 10 11.36 22.90 13.98
N LYS A 11 10.82 23.97 13.40
CA LYS A 11 9.50 23.92 12.74
C LYS A 11 9.64 23.14 11.42
N ILE A 12 8.69 22.24 11.17
CA ILE A 12 8.61 21.48 9.93
C ILE A 12 7.49 22.08 9.07
N ALA A 13 7.81 22.36 7.81
CA ALA A 13 6.84 22.82 6.82
C ALA A 13 6.43 21.67 5.91
N ILE A 14 5.14 21.59 5.59
CA ILE A 14 4.63 20.76 4.50
C ILE A 14 4.73 21.62 3.24
N VAL A 15 5.57 21.21 2.29
CA VAL A 15 5.90 21.98 1.08
C VAL A 15 5.44 21.31 -0.21
N GLY A 16 4.79 20.15 -0.09
CA GLY A 16 4.15 19.47 -1.21
C GLY A 16 3.34 18.28 -0.71
N THR A 17 2.36 17.89 -1.51
CA THR A 17 1.36 16.88 -1.19
C THR A 17 1.01 16.04 -2.41
N GLY A 18 0.66 14.79 -2.16
CA GLY A 18 0.07 13.88 -3.13
C GLY A 18 -0.83 12.92 -2.39
N SER A 19 -1.93 12.50 -3.01
CA SER A 19 -2.89 11.63 -2.34
C SER A 19 -3.79 10.91 -3.32
N LEU A 20 -4.14 9.67 -2.98
CA LEU A 20 -5.21 8.91 -3.60
C LEU A 20 -6.22 8.58 -2.51
N PHE A 21 -7.48 8.95 -2.74
CA PHE A 21 -8.60 8.68 -1.84
C PHE A 21 -9.83 8.29 -2.67
N PRO A 22 -10.83 7.62 -2.07
CA PRO A 22 -12.11 7.36 -2.71
C PRO A 22 -12.70 8.66 -3.29
N GLY A 23 -12.97 8.66 -4.60
CA GLY A 23 -13.47 9.83 -5.33
C GLY A 23 -12.49 10.98 -5.53
N ALA A 24 -11.19 10.78 -5.29
CA ALA A 24 -10.15 11.78 -5.51
C ALA A 24 -8.81 11.15 -5.92
N ILE A 25 -8.36 11.45 -7.13
CA ILE A 25 -7.06 10.95 -7.66
C ILE A 25 -5.90 11.92 -7.40
N ASN A 26 -6.15 13.03 -6.71
CA ASN A 26 -5.13 14.00 -6.30
C ASN A 26 -5.58 14.80 -5.06
N THR A 27 -4.64 15.55 -4.45
CA THR A 27 -4.89 16.30 -3.22
C THR A 27 -5.88 17.45 -3.38
N LYS A 28 -5.95 18.06 -4.57
CA LYS A 28 -6.91 19.14 -4.84
C LYS A 28 -8.34 18.63 -4.84
N GLU A 29 -8.60 17.52 -5.53
CA GLU A 29 -9.91 16.85 -5.52
C GLU A 29 -10.29 16.39 -4.12
N PHE A 30 -9.35 15.77 -3.40
CA PHE A 30 -9.57 15.36 -2.01
C PHE A 30 -9.99 16.55 -1.14
N TRP A 31 -9.29 17.68 -1.24
CA TRP A 31 -9.63 18.88 -0.49
C TRP A 31 -11.00 19.45 -0.84
N LEU A 32 -11.34 19.51 -2.13
CA LEU A 32 -12.67 19.95 -2.58
C LEU A 32 -13.77 19.02 -2.07
N ASN A 33 -13.53 17.72 -2.05
CA ASN A 33 -14.47 16.74 -1.54
C ASN A 33 -14.71 16.90 -0.03
N VAL A 34 -13.66 17.17 0.75
CA VAL A 34 -13.77 17.48 2.19
C VAL A 34 -14.57 18.75 2.41
N LEU A 35 -14.26 19.83 1.69
CA LEU A 35 -15.00 21.10 1.80
C LEU A 35 -16.47 20.98 1.38
N SER A 36 -16.76 20.03 0.47
CA SER A 36 -18.12 19.76 -0.01
C SER A 36 -18.84 18.67 0.78
N GLU A 37 -18.24 18.17 1.86
CA GLU A 37 -18.80 17.13 2.74
C GLU A 37 -19.31 15.89 1.98
N LYS A 38 -18.58 15.48 0.94
CA LYS A 38 -19.01 14.33 0.11
C LYS A 38 -18.78 13.00 0.83
N ASP A 39 -19.81 12.16 0.84
CA ASP A 39 -19.76 10.77 1.30
C ASP A 39 -19.43 9.82 0.14
N PHE A 40 -18.38 9.01 0.31
CA PHE A 40 -17.93 8.00 -0.66
C PHE A 40 -18.11 6.57 -0.16
N ILE A 41 -18.83 6.36 0.95
CA ILE A 41 -19.15 5.03 1.43
C ILE A 41 -20.18 4.38 0.50
N LYS A 42 -19.78 3.28 -0.14
CA LYS A 42 -20.61 2.48 -1.06
C LYS A 42 -20.64 1.01 -0.62
N ASP A 43 -21.56 0.24 -1.18
CA ASP A 43 -21.50 -1.23 -1.06
C ASP A 43 -20.20 -1.74 -1.73
N VAL A 44 -19.69 -2.87 -1.25
CA VAL A 44 -18.51 -3.53 -1.83
C VAL A 44 -18.69 -3.73 -3.33
N PRO A 45 -17.73 -3.29 -4.19
CA PRO A 45 -17.82 -3.51 -5.63
C PRO A 45 -17.84 -5.01 -5.98
N GLU A 46 -18.60 -5.37 -7.00
CA GLU A 46 -18.68 -6.76 -7.51
C GLU A 46 -17.33 -7.33 -7.94
N THR A 47 -16.36 -6.46 -8.24
CA THR A 47 -14.99 -6.83 -8.61
C THR A 47 -14.12 -7.31 -7.45
N HIS A 48 -14.54 -7.14 -6.20
CA HIS A 48 -13.73 -7.48 -5.02
C HIS A 48 -14.07 -8.88 -4.49
N TRP A 49 -15.26 -9.03 -3.91
CA TRP A 49 -15.74 -10.31 -3.40
C TRP A 49 -17.26 -10.39 -3.53
N LEU A 50 -17.76 -11.60 -3.74
CA LEU A 50 -19.19 -11.86 -3.76
C LEU A 50 -19.72 -11.72 -2.35
N LYS A 51 -20.70 -10.84 -2.19
CA LYS A 51 -21.24 -10.50 -0.87
C LYS A 51 -21.77 -11.75 -0.15
N GLU A 52 -22.40 -12.66 -0.88
CA GLU A 52 -22.98 -13.90 -0.41
C GLU A 52 -21.92 -14.84 0.22
N ASP A 53 -20.66 -14.72 -0.21
CA ASP A 53 -19.56 -15.57 0.26
C ASP A 53 -18.98 -15.10 1.60
N TYR A 54 -19.15 -13.82 1.97
CA TYR A 54 -18.48 -13.28 3.17
C TYR A 54 -19.38 -12.46 4.09
N TYR A 55 -20.56 -12.01 3.66
CA TYR A 55 -21.46 -11.20 4.49
C TYR A 55 -22.50 -12.06 5.21
N ASP A 56 -22.47 -12.01 6.54
CA ASP A 56 -23.56 -12.48 7.38
C ASP A 56 -23.58 -11.66 8.69
N PRO A 57 -24.59 -10.80 8.90
CA PRO A 57 -24.65 -9.96 10.09
C PRO A 57 -24.92 -10.74 11.39
N ASN A 58 -25.34 -12.01 11.29
CA ASN A 58 -25.65 -12.86 12.43
C ASN A 58 -24.62 -13.98 12.63
N ASP A 59 -23.56 -14.00 11.84
CA ASP A 59 -22.54 -15.04 11.94
C ASP A 59 -21.87 -15.01 13.33
N LYS A 60 -21.80 -16.20 13.93
CA LYS A 60 -21.13 -16.43 15.22
C LYS A 60 -19.87 -17.25 15.07
N SER A 61 -19.57 -17.75 13.88
CA SER A 61 -18.33 -18.49 13.61
C SER A 61 -17.12 -17.57 13.65
N GLY A 62 -17.29 -16.30 13.24
CA GLY A 62 -16.22 -15.31 13.14
C GLY A 62 -15.57 -15.28 11.75
N ASP A 63 -16.05 -16.10 10.82
CA ASP A 63 -15.51 -16.23 9.46
C ASP A 63 -16.20 -15.29 8.46
N LYS A 64 -17.30 -14.62 8.86
CA LYS A 64 -18.05 -13.67 8.03
C LYS A 64 -17.93 -12.23 8.56
N VAL A 65 -18.15 -11.27 7.67
CA VAL A 65 -18.22 -9.84 7.99
C VAL A 65 -19.67 -9.38 8.16
N TYR A 66 -19.90 -8.54 9.17
CA TYR A 66 -21.21 -7.93 9.43
C TYR A 66 -21.44 -6.62 8.68
N CYS A 67 -20.41 -6.10 8.00
CA CYS A 67 -20.46 -4.87 7.22
C CYS A 67 -20.11 -5.17 5.76
N LYS A 68 -20.93 -4.67 4.84
CA LYS A 68 -20.77 -4.79 3.38
C LYS A 68 -20.48 -3.47 2.69
N LYS A 69 -20.17 -2.43 3.49
CA LYS A 69 -19.95 -1.06 3.02
C LYS A 69 -18.53 -0.63 3.33
N GLY A 70 -17.96 0.18 2.43
CA GLY A 70 -16.63 0.73 2.56
C GLY A 70 -16.39 1.88 1.60
N ALA A 71 -15.22 2.49 1.70
CA ALA A 71 -14.74 3.49 0.76
C ALA A 71 -13.66 2.83 -0.11
N PHE A 72 -13.84 2.82 -1.42
CA PHE A 72 -12.97 2.13 -2.36
C PHE A 72 -12.34 3.13 -3.31
N LEU A 73 -11.07 2.94 -3.63
CA LEU A 73 -10.45 3.68 -4.72
C LEU A 73 -11.15 3.31 -6.03
N ASP A 74 -11.28 4.30 -6.91
CA ASP A 74 -11.64 4.05 -8.30
C ASP A 74 -10.41 3.51 -9.06
N ASP A 75 -10.60 3.03 -10.28
CA ASP A 75 -9.51 2.53 -11.10
C ASP A 75 -8.44 3.62 -11.30
N ILE A 76 -7.23 3.35 -10.85
CA ILE A 76 -6.11 4.28 -10.96
C ILE A 76 -5.29 3.90 -12.19
N PRO A 77 -5.20 4.77 -13.21
CA PRO A 77 -4.32 4.55 -14.35
C PRO A 77 -2.87 4.40 -13.87
N PHE A 78 -2.24 3.29 -14.23
CA PHE A 78 -0.86 3.00 -13.88
C PHE A 78 -0.09 2.53 -15.10
N ASP A 79 0.88 3.34 -15.55
CA ASP A 79 1.81 2.96 -16.60
C ASP A 79 3.10 2.40 -15.97
N PRO A 80 3.37 1.09 -16.07
CA PRO A 80 4.59 0.50 -15.51
C PRO A 80 5.86 1.07 -16.15
N VAL A 81 5.81 1.53 -17.41
CA VAL A 81 6.96 2.13 -18.10
C VAL A 81 7.33 3.47 -17.49
N GLU A 82 6.34 4.27 -17.09
CA GLU A 82 6.54 5.51 -16.32
C GLU A 82 7.35 5.26 -15.05
N PHE A 83 7.20 4.07 -14.45
CA PHE A 83 7.91 3.69 -13.23
C PHE A 83 9.12 2.78 -13.46
N GLY A 84 9.57 2.62 -14.71
CA GLY A 84 10.72 1.76 -15.03
C GLY A 84 10.50 0.30 -14.66
N MET A 85 9.25 -0.14 -14.61
CA MET A 85 8.84 -1.48 -14.26
C MET A 85 8.49 -2.26 -15.53
N PRO A 86 9.04 -3.46 -15.72
CA PRO A 86 8.54 -4.39 -16.72
C PRO A 86 7.05 -4.75 -16.45
N PRO A 87 6.19 -4.86 -17.49
CA PRO A 87 4.76 -5.15 -17.30
C PRO A 87 4.46 -6.47 -16.57
N ASN A 88 5.34 -7.47 -16.70
CA ASN A 88 5.20 -8.76 -16.02
C ASN A 88 5.41 -8.67 -14.49
N LEU A 89 5.90 -7.55 -13.96
CA LEU A 89 6.01 -7.35 -12.52
C LEU A 89 4.70 -6.92 -11.86
N LEU A 90 3.71 -6.46 -12.63
CA LEU A 90 2.46 -5.92 -12.08
C LEU A 90 1.71 -6.98 -11.24
N SER A 91 1.54 -8.19 -11.76
CA SER A 91 0.84 -9.26 -11.06
C SER A 91 1.58 -9.78 -9.83
N THR A 92 2.90 -9.54 -9.75
CA THR A 92 3.75 -9.96 -8.63
C THR A 92 4.09 -8.82 -7.68
N THR A 93 3.55 -7.63 -7.88
CA THR A 93 3.82 -6.45 -7.04
C THR A 93 2.53 -6.01 -6.36
N ASP A 94 2.56 -5.87 -5.05
CA ASP A 94 1.38 -5.47 -4.29
C ASP A 94 0.87 -4.09 -4.71
N THR A 95 -0.45 -3.94 -4.75
CA THR A 95 -1.15 -2.69 -5.07
C THR A 95 -0.61 -1.50 -4.27
N VAL A 96 -0.30 -1.68 -2.98
CA VAL A 96 0.23 -0.59 -2.14
C VAL A 96 1.62 -0.13 -2.61
N GLN A 97 2.45 -1.04 -3.13
CA GLN A 97 3.76 -0.69 -3.70
C GLN A 97 3.58 0.12 -5.00
N LEU A 98 2.63 -0.27 -5.86
CA LEU A 98 2.34 0.44 -7.11
C LEU A 98 1.78 1.84 -6.85
N LEU A 99 0.72 1.94 -6.03
CA LEU A 99 0.07 3.22 -5.74
C LEU A 99 0.98 4.17 -4.95
N SER A 100 1.91 3.66 -4.14
CA SER A 100 2.91 4.50 -3.47
C SER A 100 3.82 5.25 -4.45
N LEU A 101 4.10 4.67 -5.64
CA LEU A 101 4.89 5.32 -6.67
C LEU A 101 4.13 6.50 -7.29
N VAL A 102 2.83 6.34 -7.52
CA VAL A 102 1.95 7.39 -8.04
C VAL A 102 1.89 8.56 -7.04
N VAL A 103 1.59 8.27 -5.77
CA VAL A 103 1.52 9.31 -4.72
C VAL A 103 2.87 10.01 -4.53
N ALA A 104 3.97 9.27 -4.57
CA ALA A 104 5.31 9.84 -4.44
C ALA A 104 5.70 10.73 -5.62
N ARG A 105 5.32 10.35 -6.86
CA ARG A 105 5.50 11.18 -8.06
C ARG A 105 4.77 12.52 -7.89
N ASP A 106 3.50 12.47 -7.53
CA ASP A 106 2.66 13.67 -7.43
C ASP A 106 3.14 14.58 -6.29
N THR A 107 3.52 13.97 -5.15
CA THR A 107 4.13 14.70 -4.04
C THR A 107 5.44 15.36 -4.46
N LEU A 108 6.31 14.66 -5.19
CA LEU A 108 7.58 15.21 -5.68
C LEU A 108 7.34 16.36 -6.67
N ALA A 109 6.37 16.23 -7.58
CA ALA A 109 6.01 17.26 -8.54
C ALA A 109 5.54 18.55 -7.83
N ASP A 110 4.71 18.42 -6.79
CA ASP A 110 4.23 19.55 -5.98
C ASP A 110 5.40 20.24 -5.24
N ILE A 111 6.31 19.45 -4.63
CA ILE A 111 7.53 19.97 -3.98
C ILE A 111 8.41 20.74 -4.99
N VAL A 112 8.64 20.16 -6.16
CA VAL A 112 9.49 20.75 -7.22
C VAL A 112 8.89 22.07 -7.72
N SER A 113 7.56 22.13 -7.86
CA SER A 113 6.84 23.36 -8.21
C SER A 113 7.06 24.45 -7.16
N TYR A 114 6.89 24.12 -5.88
CA TYR A 114 7.08 25.06 -4.78
C TYR A 114 8.54 25.55 -4.63
N GLN A 115 9.53 24.70 -4.93
CA GLN A 115 10.97 25.00 -4.79
C GLN A 115 11.63 25.54 -6.06
N ASN A 116 10.85 25.97 -7.08
CA ASN A 116 11.35 26.44 -8.37
C ASN A 116 12.37 25.47 -9.01
N GLY A 117 12.09 24.17 -9.00
CA GLY A 117 12.94 23.16 -9.61
C GLY A 117 14.08 22.63 -8.75
N LYS A 118 14.31 23.17 -7.54
CA LYS A 118 15.48 22.83 -6.71
C LYS A 118 15.15 21.78 -5.66
N VAL A 119 15.60 20.54 -5.87
CA VAL A 119 15.49 19.47 -4.87
C VAL A 119 16.78 18.64 -4.84
N ASP A 120 17.39 18.50 -3.66
CA ASP A 120 18.56 17.64 -3.44
C ASP A 120 18.13 16.22 -3.07
N LYS A 121 18.15 15.32 -4.05
CA LYS A 121 17.77 13.91 -3.88
C LYS A 121 18.62 13.17 -2.85
N ASN A 122 19.84 13.63 -2.56
CA ASN A 122 20.69 13.00 -1.55
C ASN A 122 20.15 13.17 -0.13
N LYS A 123 19.26 14.15 0.08
CA LYS A 123 18.69 14.49 1.39
C LYS A 123 17.22 14.09 1.53
N ILE A 124 16.66 13.39 0.56
CA ILE A 124 15.27 12.93 0.62
C ILE A 124 15.20 11.57 1.29
N SER A 125 14.44 11.50 2.39
CA SER A 125 14.09 10.26 3.08
C SER A 125 12.67 9.84 2.73
N VAL A 126 12.38 8.54 2.70
CA VAL A 126 11.05 7.96 2.42
C VAL A 126 10.58 7.19 3.65
N ILE A 127 9.74 7.80 4.48
CA ILE A 127 9.21 7.16 5.68
C ILE A 127 7.70 6.98 5.49
N LEU A 128 7.25 5.73 5.37
CA LEU A 128 5.85 5.41 5.12
C LEU A 128 5.24 4.66 6.32
N GLY A 129 3.97 4.91 6.56
CA GLY A 129 3.16 4.07 7.44
C GLY A 129 2.46 3.00 6.62
N VAL A 130 2.81 1.74 6.84
CA VAL A 130 2.15 0.59 6.18
C VAL A 130 1.82 -0.39 7.28
N ALA A 131 0.53 -0.60 7.53
CA ALA A 131 0.07 -1.45 8.62
C ALA A 131 -0.20 -2.87 8.10
N GLY A 132 0.25 -3.87 8.86
CA GLY A 132 0.01 -5.27 8.59
C GLY A 132 0.77 -5.85 7.40
N GLY A 133 0.42 -7.09 7.05
CA GLY A 133 0.81 -7.70 5.80
C GLY A 133 0.04 -7.08 4.63
N THR A 134 0.72 -6.85 3.49
CA THR A 134 0.07 -6.31 2.29
C THR A 134 -0.88 -7.34 1.66
N GLU A 135 -1.81 -6.95 0.80
CA GLU A 135 -2.81 -7.84 0.20
C GLU A 135 -2.19 -9.15 -0.37
N LEU A 136 -1.10 -9.00 -1.11
CA LEU A 136 -0.43 -10.09 -1.81
C LEU A 136 0.10 -11.15 -0.83
N ILE A 137 0.47 -10.80 0.41
CA ILE A 137 0.91 -11.81 1.39
C ILE A 137 -0.22 -12.78 1.75
N GLY A 138 -1.46 -12.29 1.86
CA GLY A 138 -2.62 -13.11 2.17
C GLY A 138 -2.94 -14.07 1.02
N LEU A 139 -2.95 -13.54 -0.20
CA LEU A 139 -3.16 -14.33 -1.42
C LEU A 139 -2.09 -15.41 -1.58
N MET A 140 -0.83 -15.07 -1.31
CA MET A 140 0.28 -15.99 -1.46
C MET A 140 0.36 -17.03 -0.35
N SER A 141 0.00 -16.68 0.89
CA SER A 141 -0.19 -17.64 1.97
C SER A 141 -1.32 -18.63 1.66
N ALA A 142 -2.45 -18.16 1.15
CA ALA A 142 -3.55 -19.03 0.73
C ALA A 142 -3.12 -20.03 -0.35
N ARG A 143 -2.29 -19.59 -1.32
CA ARG A 143 -1.74 -20.47 -2.37
C ARG A 143 -0.82 -21.56 -1.83
N ILE A 144 0.01 -21.27 -0.83
CA ILE A 144 0.92 -22.25 -0.23
C ILE A 144 0.16 -23.36 0.48
N HIS A 145 -0.98 -23.06 1.09
CA HIS A 145 -1.81 -24.03 1.81
C HIS A 145 -2.66 -24.94 0.89
N LYS A 146 -2.33 -25.03 -0.41
CA LYS A 146 -2.98 -25.97 -1.34
C LYS A 146 -2.96 -27.44 -0.86
N PRO A 147 -1.86 -27.97 -0.29
CA PRO A 147 -1.83 -29.36 0.18
C PRO A 147 -2.90 -29.69 1.23
N GLU A 148 -3.27 -28.74 2.07
CA GLU A 148 -4.29 -28.86 3.11
C GLU A 148 -5.67 -29.02 2.48
N TRP A 149 -5.99 -28.22 1.47
CA TRP A 149 -7.21 -28.36 0.68
C TRP A 149 -7.28 -29.72 -0.05
N VAL A 150 -6.16 -30.16 -0.64
CA VAL A 150 -6.06 -31.48 -1.28
C VAL A 150 -6.29 -32.60 -0.27
N SER A 151 -5.66 -32.51 0.91
CA SER A 151 -5.82 -33.49 1.99
C SER A 151 -7.28 -33.57 2.46
N ALA A 152 -7.95 -32.42 2.64
CA ALA A 152 -9.36 -32.36 2.99
C ALA A 152 -10.25 -33.03 1.93
N MET A 153 -10.03 -32.73 0.63
CA MET A 153 -10.78 -33.35 -0.47
C MET A 153 -10.58 -34.86 -0.55
N ARG A 154 -9.35 -35.36 -0.35
CA ARG A 154 -9.06 -36.80 -0.31
C ARG A 154 -9.77 -37.49 0.84
N LYS A 155 -9.81 -36.88 2.03
CA LYS A 155 -10.54 -37.41 3.20
C LYS A 155 -12.05 -37.53 2.95
N GLN A 156 -12.61 -36.67 2.10
CA GLN A 156 -14.01 -36.74 1.66
C GLN A 156 -14.24 -37.74 0.51
N GLY A 157 -13.21 -38.47 0.06
CA GLY A 157 -13.33 -39.51 -0.96
C GLY A 157 -13.47 -39.00 -2.39
N LEU A 158 -13.09 -37.75 -2.67
CA LEU A 158 -13.13 -37.24 -4.05
C LEU A 158 -12.13 -37.99 -4.95
N PRO A 159 -12.50 -38.34 -6.20
CA PRO A 159 -11.57 -38.93 -7.15
C PRO A 159 -10.40 -38.01 -7.45
N GLU A 160 -9.18 -38.55 -7.55
CA GLU A 160 -7.96 -37.76 -7.75
C GLU A 160 -8.03 -36.87 -9.01
N SER A 161 -8.67 -37.35 -10.09
CA SER A 161 -8.90 -36.55 -11.30
C SER A 161 -9.71 -35.29 -11.05
N LYS A 162 -10.71 -35.35 -10.16
CA LYS A 162 -11.54 -34.20 -9.76
C LYS A 162 -10.76 -33.25 -8.87
N ILE A 163 -9.94 -33.77 -7.95
CA ILE A 163 -9.07 -32.94 -7.10
C ILE A 163 -8.06 -32.17 -7.96
N GLN A 164 -7.47 -32.82 -8.97
CA GLN A 164 -6.55 -32.17 -9.91
C GLN A 164 -7.24 -31.07 -10.72
N ALA A 165 -8.48 -31.30 -11.18
CA ALA A 165 -9.26 -30.26 -11.86
C ALA A 165 -9.52 -29.06 -10.94
N ILE A 166 -10.03 -29.29 -9.72
CA ILE A 166 -10.31 -28.22 -8.74
C ILE A 166 -9.04 -27.42 -8.40
N THR A 167 -7.94 -28.11 -8.13
CA THR A 167 -6.68 -27.45 -7.78
C THR A 167 -6.07 -26.66 -8.93
N LYS A 168 -6.26 -27.10 -10.18
CA LYS A 168 -5.88 -26.34 -11.37
C LYS A 168 -6.70 -25.06 -11.51
N ASP A 169 -7.99 -25.10 -11.21
CA ASP A 169 -8.85 -23.91 -11.22
C ASP A 169 -8.45 -22.94 -10.08
N LEU A 170 -8.20 -23.45 -8.88
CA LEU A 170 -7.69 -22.66 -7.75
C LEU A 170 -6.37 -21.95 -8.06
N ASP A 171 -5.50 -22.56 -8.87
CA ASP A 171 -4.23 -21.94 -9.28
C ASP A 171 -4.40 -20.66 -10.10
N THR A 172 -5.58 -20.47 -10.72
CA THR A 172 -5.92 -19.27 -11.51
C THR A 172 -6.39 -18.11 -10.64
N CYS A 173 -6.82 -18.36 -9.42
CA CYS A 173 -7.28 -17.34 -8.47
C CYS A 173 -6.13 -16.53 -7.85
N TYR A 174 -4.89 -16.99 -7.99
CA TYR A 174 -3.73 -16.39 -7.33
C TYR A 174 -2.59 -16.15 -8.31
N THR A 175 -1.73 -15.18 -8.00
CA THR A 175 -0.43 -15.01 -8.66
C THR A 175 0.46 -16.23 -8.45
N LYS A 176 1.34 -16.53 -9.42
CA LYS A 176 2.33 -17.61 -9.30
C LYS A 176 3.52 -17.14 -8.46
N TRP A 177 3.98 -18.02 -7.57
CA TRP A 177 5.27 -17.83 -6.89
C TRP A 177 6.43 -17.82 -7.90
N ASN A 178 7.21 -16.76 -7.84
CA ASN A 178 8.48 -16.60 -8.56
C ASN A 178 9.40 -15.65 -7.77
N GLU A 179 10.59 -15.41 -8.30
CA GLU A 179 11.63 -14.55 -7.70
C GLU A 179 11.18 -13.10 -7.45
N ASN A 180 10.17 -12.62 -8.19
CA ASN A 180 9.64 -11.26 -8.06
C ASN A 180 8.53 -11.15 -7.01
N THR A 181 7.84 -12.25 -6.72
CA THR A 181 6.68 -12.28 -5.82
C THR A 181 7.08 -11.92 -4.39
N PHE A 182 8.21 -12.44 -3.92
CA PHE A 182 8.65 -12.22 -2.54
C PHE A 182 8.97 -10.74 -2.28
N PRO A 183 9.82 -10.04 -3.07
CA PRO A 183 9.97 -8.59 -2.93
C PRO A 183 8.66 -7.81 -3.09
N GLY A 184 7.76 -8.30 -3.95
CA GLY A 184 6.49 -7.64 -4.25
C GLY A 184 5.46 -7.66 -3.13
N LEU A 185 5.55 -8.59 -2.17
CA LEU A 185 4.63 -8.69 -1.01
C LEU A 185 5.20 -8.11 0.30
N LEU A 186 6.46 -7.63 0.28
CA LEU A 186 7.13 -7.15 1.49
C LEU A 186 6.73 -5.70 1.82
N GLY A 187 6.24 -5.48 3.04
CA GLY A 187 5.85 -4.14 3.50
C GLY A 187 6.99 -3.12 3.49
N ASN A 188 8.20 -3.51 3.91
CA ASN A 188 9.36 -2.61 3.88
C ASN A 188 9.78 -2.20 2.45
N VAL A 189 9.45 -3.01 1.44
CA VAL A 189 9.80 -2.71 0.04
C VAL A 189 8.96 -1.56 -0.52
N VAL A 190 7.81 -1.21 0.08
CA VAL A 190 7.01 -0.04 -0.33
C VAL A 190 7.86 1.24 -0.33
N SER A 191 8.53 1.55 0.80
CA SER A 191 9.41 2.72 0.87
C SER A 191 10.67 2.58 0.01
N GLY A 192 11.21 1.35 -0.07
CA GLY A 192 12.41 1.06 -0.84
C GLY A 192 12.20 1.25 -2.35
N ARG A 193 11.04 0.84 -2.88
CA ARG A 193 10.69 0.96 -4.30
C ARG A 193 10.53 2.42 -4.71
N VAL A 194 9.88 3.24 -3.87
CA VAL A 194 9.81 4.69 -4.05
C VAL A 194 11.21 5.31 -4.05
N ALA A 195 12.02 5.02 -3.03
CA ALA A 195 13.38 5.57 -2.93
C ALA A 195 14.25 5.19 -4.13
N ASN A 196 14.19 3.91 -4.55
CA ASN A 196 14.89 3.42 -5.72
C ASN A 196 14.43 4.11 -7.01
N ARG A 197 13.11 4.23 -7.21
CA ARG A 197 12.56 4.78 -8.45
C ARG A 197 12.94 6.23 -8.67
N PHE A 198 12.87 7.06 -7.62
CA PHE A 198 13.13 8.49 -7.74
C PHE A 198 14.58 8.88 -7.41
N ASP A 199 15.42 7.90 -7.11
CA ASP A 199 16.84 8.05 -6.76
C ASP A 199 17.08 8.83 -5.46
N PHE A 200 16.27 8.58 -4.44
CA PHE A 200 16.41 9.21 -3.12
C PHE A 200 17.44 8.49 -2.26
N LYS A 201 18.40 9.23 -1.67
CA LYS A 201 19.54 8.64 -0.92
C LYS A 201 19.43 8.76 0.60
N GLY A 202 18.38 9.38 1.11
CA GLY A 202 18.12 9.44 2.54
C GLY A 202 17.61 8.12 3.10
N THR A 203 17.23 8.13 4.38
CA THR A 203 16.65 6.94 5.03
C THR A 203 15.35 6.54 4.35
N ASN A 204 15.19 5.26 4.04
CA ASN A 204 13.88 4.70 3.70
C ASN A 204 13.49 3.65 4.74
N CYS A 205 12.25 3.71 5.23
CA CYS A 205 11.71 2.69 6.12
C CYS A 205 10.19 2.74 6.16
N VAL A 206 9.62 1.63 6.57
CA VAL A 206 8.20 1.50 6.91
C VAL A 206 8.04 1.39 8.41
N LEU A 207 6.98 2.01 8.95
CA LEU A 207 6.55 1.86 10.32
C LEU A 207 5.15 1.25 10.36
N ASP A 208 4.95 0.33 11.30
CA ASP A 208 3.65 -0.23 11.63
C ASP A 208 3.31 0.09 13.09
N ALA A 209 2.31 0.95 13.25
CA ALA A 209 1.63 1.27 14.49
C ALA A 209 0.10 1.22 14.25
N ALA A 210 -0.37 0.27 13.44
CA ALA A 210 -1.76 0.16 12.99
C ALA A 210 -2.30 1.52 12.47
N CYS A 211 -3.43 1.99 12.99
CA CYS A 211 -4.03 3.27 12.58
C CYS A 211 -3.13 4.50 12.84
N ALA A 212 -2.11 4.38 13.70
CA ALA A 212 -1.19 5.46 14.02
C ALA A 212 0.07 5.48 13.13
N SER A 213 0.22 4.56 12.16
CA SER A 213 1.43 4.42 11.33
C SER A 213 1.83 5.71 10.59
N SER A 214 0.86 6.43 10.03
CA SER A 214 1.12 7.69 9.31
C SER A 214 1.66 8.78 10.25
N LEU A 215 1.07 8.93 11.43
CA LEU A 215 1.53 9.88 12.45
C LEU A 215 2.87 9.44 13.07
N ALA A 216 3.09 8.13 13.22
CA ALA A 216 4.38 7.59 13.67
C ALA A 216 5.49 7.91 12.67
N ALA A 217 5.21 7.79 11.36
CA ALA A 217 6.13 8.15 10.28
C ALA A 217 6.52 9.64 10.34
N ILE A 218 5.52 10.53 10.46
CA ILE A 218 5.75 11.98 10.60
C ILE A 218 6.58 12.27 11.86
N LYS A 219 6.22 11.67 13.00
CA LYS A 219 6.93 11.87 14.28
C LYS A 219 8.38 11.40 14.22
N ARG A 220 8.67 10.27 13.56
CA ARG A 220 10.03 9.77 13.33
C ARG A 220 10.84 10.77 12.50
N GLN A 221 10.29 11.24 11.39
CA GLN A 221 10.98 12.18 10.52
C GLN A 221 11.29 13.52 11.23
N CYS A 222 10.33 14.04 12.00
CA CYS A 222 10.54 15.26 12.79
C CYS A 222 11.65 15.08 13.85
N ARG A 223 11.83 13.88 14.40
CA ARG A 223 12.93 13.57 15.34
C ARG A 223 14.27 13.41 14.63
N ASN A 224 14.30 12.75 13.48
CA ASN A 224 15.52 12.59 12.68
C ASN A 224 16.11 13.94 12.26
N TYR A 225 15.26 14.95 11.97
CA TYR A 225 15.74 16.30 11.66
C TYR A 225 16.43 17.00 12.85
N ASN A 226 16.10 16.62 14.08
CA ASN A 226 16.76 17.12 15.28
C ASN A 226 18.02 16.31 15.67
N TRP A 227 18.31 15.21 14.97
CA TRP A 227 19.49 14.39 15.21
C TRP A 227 20.65 14.90 14.36
N ALA A 228 21.52 15.73 14.94
CA ALA A 228 22.87 15.90 14.42
C ALA A 228 23.68 14.67 14.83
N PRO A 229 24.28 13.90 13.89
CA PRO A 229 25.23 12.87 14.29
C PRO A 229 26.37 13.55 15.07
N PRO A 230 26.90 12.92 16.14
CA PRO A 230 28.10 13.44 16.79
C PRO A 230 29.21 13.53 15.75
N THR A 231 29.79 14.72 15.62
CA THR A 231 31.05 14.90 14.88
C THR A 231 32.13 14.21 15.70
N TRP A 232 32.56 13.03 15.27
CA TRP A 232 33.84 12.45 15.66
C TRP A 232 35.01 13.14 14.95
#